data_AF-A0A3D3JTH1-F1
#
_entry.id   AF-A0A3D3JTH1-F1
#
_cell.length_a   1.000
_cell.length_b   1.000
_cell.length_c   1.000
_cell.angle_alpha   90.00
_cell.angle_beta   90.00
_cell.angle_gamma   90.00
#
_symmetry.space_group_name_H-M   'P 1'
#
loop_
_entity.id
_entity.type
_entity.pdbx_description
1 polymer ?
#
loop_
_entity_poly.entity_id
_entity_poly.type
_entity_poly.pdbx_seq_one_letter_code
_entity_poly.pdbx_strand_id
1 'polypeptide(L)'
;ETEKNLETIFTNLQTRGAVVVFTCVLSPLSMSRGRKYKVLCKRMGVLFVPDIMAGIITDPTLRTDEVHPNAEGYRLIAERIATTLKTARLVD
;
A
#
# COMPACT_ATOMS: atom_id res chain seq x y z
N GLU A 1 -0.76 -1.68 -19.15
CA GLU A 1 0.10 -2.80 -18.74
C GLU A 1 0.14 -2.99 -17.22
N THR A 2 0.58 -1.99 -16.43
CA THR A 2 0.71 -2.11 -14.96
C THR A 2 -0.54 -2.66 -14.25
N GLU A 3 -1.74 -2.14 -14.56
CA GLU A 3 -2.99 -2.63 -13.94
C GLU A 3 -3.26 -4.10 -14.26
N LYS A 4 -3.02 -4.54 -15.50
CA LYS A 4 -3.16 -5.94 -15.92
C LYS A 4 -2.17 -6.86 -15.19
N ASN A 5 -0.94 -6.39 -14.97
CA ASN A 5 0.06 -7.14 -14.21
C ASN A 5 -0.35 -7.27 -12.73
N LEU A 6 -0.87 -6.18 -12.14
CA LEU A 6 -1.41 -6.22 -10.77
C LEU A 6 -2.61 -7.15 -10.66
N GLU A 7 -3.54 -7.14 -11.61
CA GLU A 7 -4.66 -8.09 -11.67
C GLU A 7 -4.18 -9.53 -11.69
N THR A 8 -3.16 -9.82 -12.49
CA THR A 8 -2.56 -11.16 -12.58
C THR A 8 -1.96 -11.57 -11.24
N ILE A 9 -1.21 -10.68 -10.59
CA ILE A 9 -0.61 -10.94 -9.27
C ILE A 9 -1.70 -11.17 -8.21
N PHE A 10 -2.71 -10.30 -8.14
CA PHE A 10 -3.79 -10.40 -7.17
C PHE A 10 -4.56 -11.71 -7.33
N THR A 11 -4.92 -12.05 -8.57
CA THR A 11 -5.60 -13.31 -8.88
C THR A 11 -4.76 -14.52 -8.45
N ASN A 12 -3.46 -14.51 -8.76
CA ASN A 12 -2.58 -15.62 -8.39
C ASN A 12 -2.43 -15.79 -6.87
N LEU A 13 -2.46 -14.71 -6.09
CA LEU A 13 -2.40 -14.77 -4.63
C LEU A 13 -3.75 -15.22 -4.03
N GLN A 14 -4.84 -14.62 -4.48
CA GLN A 14 -6.19 -14.92 -3.97
C GLN A 14 -6.64 -16.35 -4.28
N THR A 15 -6.30 -16.88 -5.46
CA THR A 15 -6.59 -18.29 -5.82
C THR A 15 -5.86 -19.30 -4.92
N ARG A 16 -4.81 -18.88 -4.21
CA ARG A 16 -4.09 -19.69 -3.21
C ARG A 16 -4.61 -19.47 -1.79
N GLY A 17 -5.75 -18.78 -1.63
CA GLY A 17 -6.36 -18.50 -0.33
C GLY A 17 -5.73 -17.34 0.43
N ALA A 18 -4.83 -16.55 -0.17
CA ALA A 18 -4.22 -15.41 0.49
C ALA A 18 -5.17 -14.20 0.51
N VAL A 19 -5.23 -13.51 1.64
CA VAL A 19 -5.77 -12.15 1.70
C VAL A 19 -4.70 -11.19 1.19
N VAL A 20 -5.07 -10.34 0.23
CA VAL A 20 -4.14 -9.38 -0.37
C VAL A 20 -4.37 -7.98 0.18
N VAL A 21 -3.30 -7.37 0.68
CA VAL A 21 -3.22 -5.96 1.01
C VAL A 21 -2.25 -5.31 0.02
N PHE A 22 -2.71 -4.30 -0.71
CA PHE A 22 -1.91 -3.57 -1.67
C PHE A 22 -1.66 -2.14 -1.21
N THR A 23 -0.46 -1.64 -1.47
CA THR A 23 -0.10 -0.25 -1.22
C THR A 23 0.71 0.34 -2.38
N CYS A 24 0.92 1.64 -2.32
CA CYS A 24 1.69 2.38 -3.33
C CYS A 24 2.40 3.58 -2.68
N VAL A 25 3.44 4.07 -3.35
CA VAL A 25 4.04 5.37 -3.04
C VAL A 25 3.39 6.41 -3.95
N LEU A 26 2.83 7.46 -3.37
CA LEU A 26 2.25 8.57 -4.12
C LEU A 26 3.09 9.84 -3.94
N SER A 27 3.01 10.70 -4.96
CA SER A 27 3.49 12.06 -4.95
C SER A 27 2.39 12.94 -5.58
N PRO A 28 2.47 14.27 -5.46
CA PRO A 28 1.55 15.16 -6.15
C PRO A 28 1.42 14.85 -7.66
N LEU A 29 2.50 14.39 -8.29
CA LEU A 29 2.55 14.02 -9.72
C LEU A 29 1.88 12.68 -10.03
N SER A 30 1.64 11.82 -9.03
CA SER A 30 1.07 10.47 -9.22
C SER A 30 -0.33 10.30 -8.62
N MET A 31 -1.02 11.38 -8.27
CA MET A 31 -2.38 11.34 -7.71
C MET A 31 -3.40 10.60 -8.60
N SER A 32 -3.26 10.70 -9.92
CA SER A 32 -4.09 9.98 -10.88
C SER A 32 -3.89 8.46 -10.81
N ARG A 33 -2.66 8.00 -10.55
CA ARG A 33 -2.35 6.57 -10.33
C ARG A 33 -2.98 6.05 -9.05
N GLY A 34 -2.94 6.82 -7.96
CA GLY A 34 -3.58 6.46 -6.69
C GLY A 34 -5.08 6.18 -6.86
N ARG A 35 -5.79 7.00 -7.64
CA ARG A 35 -7.21 6.77 -7.96
C ARG A 35 -7.42 5.47 -8.75
N LYS A 36 -6.58 5.20 -9.76
CA LYS A 36 -6.66 3.96 -10.55
C LYS A 36 -6.45 2.72 -9.68
N TYR A 37 -5.44 2.72 -8.81
CA TYR A 37 -5.19 1.61 -7.88
C TYR A 37 -6.33 1.40 -6.89
N LYS A 38 -6.94 2.48 -6.37
CA LYS A 38 -8.11 2.37 -5.50
C LYS A 38 -9.29 1.69 -6.22
N VAL A 39 -9.56 2.07 -7.47
CA VAL A 39 -10.62 1.47 -8.29
C VAL A 39 -10.31 -0.02 -8.57
N LEU A 40 -9.08 -0.33 -8.93
CA LEU A 40 -8.62 -1.69 -9.16
C LEU A 40 -8.78 -2.58 -7.91
N CYS A 41 -8.28 -2.12 -6.76
CA CYS A 41 -8.35 -2.88 -5.51
C CYS A 41 -9.81 -3.13 -5.09
N LYS A 42 -10.68 -2.11 -5.22
CA LYS A 42 -12.12 -2.25 -4.96
C LYS A 42 -12.76 -3.31 -5.86
N ARG A 43 -12.45 -3.31 -7.16
CA ARG A 43 -12.99 -4.30 -8.11
C ARG A 43 -12.52 -5.72 -7.81
N MET A 44 -11.27 -5.88 -7.37
CA MET A 44 -10.64 -7.18 -7.15
C MET A 44 -10.80 -7.71 -5.71
N GLY A 45 -11.48 -7.00 -4.81
CA GLY A 45 -11.60 -7.40 -3.41
C GLY A 45 -10.27 -7.38 -2.65
N VAL A 46 -9.36 -6.47 -3.02
CA VAL A 46 -8.05 -6.28 -2.40
C VAL A 46 -8.12 -5.13 -1.40
N LEU A 47 -7.57 -5.31 -0.20
CA LEU A 47 -7.47 -4.22 0.78
C LEU A 47 -6.45 -3.19 0.29
N PHE A 48 -6.77 -1.90 0.40
CA PHE A 48 -5.93 -0.83 -0.14
C PHE A 48 -5.44 0.10 0.96
N VAL A 49 -4.11 0.16 1.13
CA VAL A 49 -3.44 1.17 1.94
C VAL A 49 -2.96 2.27 1.00
N PRO A 50 -3.55 3.48 1.01
CA PRO A 50 -3.08 4.58 0.19
C PRO A 50 -1.68 5.03 0.64
N ASP A 51 -0.99 5.79 -0.21
CA ASP A 51 0.37 6.34 -0.03
C ASP A 51 1.11 5.91 1.24
N ILE A 52 1.83 4.78 1.15
CA ILE A 52 2.51 4.20 2.32
C ILE A 52 3.59 5.10 2.88
N MET A 53 4.10 6.02 2.06
CA MET A 53 5.20 6.92 2.40
C MET A 53 4.74 8.35 2.74
N ALA A 54 3.44 8.60 2.83
CA ALA A 54 2.90 9.93 3.15
C ALA A 54 3.56 10.49 4.43
N GLY A 55 4.14 11.69 4.36
CA GLY A 55 4.87 12.32 5.47
C GLY A 55 6.27 11.75 5.76
N ILE A 56 6.59 10.53 5.33
CA ILE A 56 7.91 9.90 5.52
C ILE A 56 8.91 10.45 4.50
N ILE A 57 8.50 10.55 3.22
CA ILE A 57 9.41 11.05 2.16
C ILE A 57 9.85 12.49 2.40
N THR A 58 9.00 13.32 2.98
CA THR A 58 9.31 14.73 3.25
C THR A 58 10.09 14.96 4.53
N ASP A 59 10.23 13.94 5.38
CA ASP A 59 10.93 14.03 6.67
C ASP A 59 12.25 13.25 6.61
N PRO A 60 13.41 13.93 6.58
CA PRO A 60 14.70 13.25 6.55
C PRO A 60 15.00 12.47 7.84
N THR A 61 14.34 12.79 8.97
CA THR A 61 14.54 12.07 10.24
C THR A 61 13.88 10.69 10.26
N LEU A 62 13.01 10.39 9.29
CA LEU A 62 12.31 9.12 9.15
C LEU A 62 12.90 8.20 8.07
N ARG A 63 14.06 8.57 7.49
CA ARG A 63 14.70 7.84 6.38
C ARG A 63 16.19 7.61 6.61
N THR A 64 16.71 6.55 6.00
CA THR A 64 18.16 6.28 5.97
C THR A 64 18.83 6.90 4.75
N ASP A 65 18.07 7.06 3.66
CA ASP A 65 18.52 7.66 2.40
C ASP A 65 17.37 8.41 1.71
N GLU A 66 17.54 8.76 0.43
CA GLU A 66 16.58 9.54 -0.36
C GLU A 66 15.16 8.94 -0.41
N VAL A 67 14.99 7.63 -0.29
CA VAL A 67 13.69 6.97 -0.48
C VAL A 67 13.35 5.91 0.57
N HIS A 68 14.34 5.37 1.28
CA HIS A 68 14.13 4.26 2.20
C HIS A 68 13.87 4.75 3.64
N PRO A 69 12.77 4.30 4.29
CA PRO A 69 12.52 4.58 5.70
C PRO A 69 13.63 4.03 6.60
N ASN A 70 13.86 4.71 7.72
CA ASN A 70 14.60 4.12 8.84
C ASN A 70 13.65 3.34 9.75
N ALA A 71 14.14 2.87 10.91
CA ALA A 71 13.34 2.09 11.85
C ALA A 71 12.03 2.79 12.24
N GLU A 72 12.07 4.09 12.49
CA GLU A 72 10.91 4.89 12.88
C GLU A 72 9.96 5.10 11.70
N GLY A 73 10.49 5.35 10.51
CA GLY A 73 9.67 5.39 9.29
C GLY A 73 8.98 4.05 9.01
N TYR A 74 9.66 2.92 9.20
CA TYR A 74 9.06 1.60 9.07
C TYR A 74 8.02 1.30 10.15
N ARG A 75 8.18 1.82 11.38
CA ARG A 75 7.14 1.74 12.43
C ARG A 75 5.83 2.37 11.93
N LEU A 76 5.89 3.56 11.35
CA LEU A 76 4.71 4.24 10.79
C LEU A 76 4.07 3.47 9.64
N ILE A 77 4.88 2.84 8.77
CA ILE A 77 4.39 1.97 7.70
C ILE A 77 3.63 0.77 8.28
N ALA A 78 4.21 0.10 9.27
CA ALA A 78 3.59 -1.05 9.93
C ALA A 78 2.25 -0.67 10.57
N GLU A 79 2.16 0.48 11.22
CA GLU A 79 0.92 0.98 11.83
C GLU A 79 -0.19 1.25 10.81
N ARG A 80 0.15 1.77 9.62
CA ARG A 80 -0.82 1.98 8.53
C ARG A 80 -1.41 0.66 8.03
N ILE A 81 -0.55 -0.35 7.86
CA ILE A 81 -0.98 -1.69 7.45
C ILE A 81 -1.83 -2.33 8.55
N ALA A 82 -1.38 -2.30 9.80
CA ALA A 82 -2.10 -2.83 10.95
C ALA A 82 -3.49 -2.20 11.11
N THR A 83 -3.60 -0.87 10.96
CA THR A 83 -4.88 -0.16 10.99
C THR A 83 -5.85 -0.67 9.93
N THR A 84 -5.35 -0.92 8.72
CA THR A 84 -6.16 -1.46 7.61
C THR A 84 -6.62 -2.89 7.90
N LEU A 85 -5.73 -3.74 8.44
CA LEU A 85 -6.07 -5.11 8.82
C LEU A 85 -7.12 -5.15 9.95
N LYS A 86 -6.97 -4.32 10.98
CA LYS A 86 -7.95 -4.18 12.08
C LYS A 86 -9.30 -3.69 11.58
N THR A 87 -9.30 -2.68 10.70
CA THR A 87 -10.55 -2.16 10.09
C THR A 87 -11.27 -3.23 9.29
N ALA A 88 -10.52 -4.09 8.60
CA ALA A 88 -11.03 -5.25 7.87
C ALA A 88 -11.39 -6.45 8.77
N ARG A 89 -11.16 -6.36 10.10
CA ARG A 89 -11.38 -7.43 11.08
C ARG A 89 -10.60 -8.71 10.79
N LEU A 90 -9.39 -8.55 10.27
CA LEU A 90 -8.48 -9.68 9.99
C LEU A 90 -7.52 -9.95 11.14
N VAL A 91 -7.35 -8.99 12.05
CA VAL A 91 -6.51 -9.06 13.25
C VAL A 91 -7.19 -8.26 14.37
N ASP A 92 -6.88 -8.61 15.62
CA ASP A 92 -7.35 -7.92 16.83
C ASP A 92 -6.65 -6.56 17.04
#